data_AF-A0A4P8R4C4-F1
#
_entry.id   AF-A0A4P8R4C4-F1
#
_cell.length_a   1.000
_cell.length_b   1.000
_cell.length_c   1.000
_cell.angle_alpha   90.00
_cell.angle_beta   90.00
_cell.angle_gamma   90.00
#
_symmetry.space_group_name_H-M   'P 1'
#
loop_
_entity.id
_entity.type
_entity.pdbx_description
1 polymer ?
#
loop_
_entity_poly.entity_id
_entity_poly.type
_entity_poly.pdbx_seq_one_letter_code
_entity_poly.pdbx_strand_id
1 'polypeptide(L)'
;MICALSGWSGSAAGRPAVTAMVAGCWLAWVTPLRYALPPARAASTRLPAARWTPPPGGAASLTRVPVVIANPIARASMRGVRALEAHGARDVRWTGERRATEHAQDALAEGADAVVVVGGDGTIRDVADVLAGTSVPMGVVPAGTANLFARNLDLPLRSADAAARIALGLDAAALPTDLGRVVLHAEGRDAAAHAFLVVVGIGHDATAVEAASLARKRRLGWGAYVLSGVRRFAAPLHAVRARLDDEPPMRTQAWTVLVHNTARITLGLRVVPGTRPDDGLLHLAAVSPRRILHWGRIAASGMGLARAEGVLSHRTGHRVRLEADRIPVQVDGDALGRIVALEAWIDPGALLVRRPGGER
;
A
#
# COMPACT_ATOMS: atom_id res chain seq x y z
N MET A 1 -31.52 -31.10 42.97
CA MET A 1 -31.19 -32.36 43.68
C MET A 1 -31.41 -33.50 42.68
N ILE A 2 -30.45 -34.41 42.61
CA ILE A 2 -30.25 -35.47 41.60
C ILE A 2 -31.45 -36.42 41.47
N CYS A 3 -31.80 -36.83 40.24
CA CYS A 3 -32.06 -38.24 39.91
C CYS A 3 -32.28 -38.47 38.39
N ALA A 4 -31.55 -39.45 37.87
CA ALA A 4 -31.76 -40.11 36.59
C ALA A 4 -32.87 -41.18 36.70
N LEU A 5 -33.32 -41.72 35.55
CA LEU A 5 -33.88 -43.07 35.24
C LEU A 5 -34.62 -42.94 33.89
N SER A 6 -34.07 -43.39 32.76
CA SER A 6 -34.01 -44.76 32.21
C SER A 6 -35.33 -45.26 31.56
N GLY A 7 -35.25 -45.50 30.24
CA GLY A 7 -35.77 -46.71 29.59
C GLY A 7 -37.19 -46.69 29.01
N TRP A 8 -37.30 -46.65 27.68
CA TRP A 8 -38.24 -47.51 26.97
C TRP A 8 -37.83 -47.77 25.52
N SER A 9 -37.86 -49.05 25.15
CA SER A 9 -37.55 -49.64 23.84
C SER A 9 -38.83 -49.84 23.02
N GLY A 10 -38.78 -49.63 21.71
CA GLY A 10 -39.90 -49.99 20.82
C GLY A 10 -39.58 -49.76 19.34
N SER A 11 -39.82 -50.78 18.53
CA SER A 11 -39.34 -51.04 17.18
C SER A 11 -40.13 -50.42 16.02
N ALA A 12 -39.42 -50.27 14.89
CA ALA A 12 -39.84 -50.51 13.49
C ALA A 12 -40.75 -49.52 12.72
N ALA A 13 -40.18 -49.06 11.60
CA ALA A 13 -40.74 -48.89 10.24
C ALA A 13 -41.78 -47.79 9.95
N GLY A 14 -41.38 -46.83 9.12
CA GLY A 14 -42.27 -45.95 8.35
C GLY A 14 -41.62 -44.63 7.89
N ARG A 15 -41.13 -44.55 6.65
CA ARG A 15 -40.86 -43.28 5.92
C ARG A 15 -42.21 -42.78 5.33
N PRO A 16 -42.42 -41.50 4.93
CA PRO A 16 -41.41 -40.52 4.48
C PRO A 16 -41.65 -39.02 4.85
N ALA A 17 -40.63 -38.21 4.53
CA ALA A 17 -40.66 -36.79 4.13
C ALA A 17 -41.53 -35.79 4.92
N VAL A 18 -40.89 -34.93 5.73
CA VAL A 18 -41.37 -33.56 6.00
C VAL A 18 -40.19 -32.58 5.98
N THR A 19 -40.20 -31.75 4.95
CA THR A 19 -39.45 -30.50 4.81
C THR A 19 -40.04 -29.46 5.76
N ALA A 20 -39.34 -29.07 6.84
CA ALA A 20 -39.48 -27.75 7.52
C ALA A 20 -38.73 -27.76 8.87
N MET A 21 -37.64 -26.99 8.99
CA MET A 21 -37.28 -26.27 10.23
C MET A 21 -36.00 -25.45 10.02
N VAL A 22 -36.12 -24.23 9.49
CA VAL A 22 -35.27 -23.09 9.91
C VAL A 22 -36.08 -21.81 9.66
N ALA A 23 -36.94 -21.45 10.61
CA ALA A 23 -37.51 -20.11 10.71
C ALA A 23 -37.69 -19.80 12.19
N GLY A 24 -36.85 -18.92 12.72
CA GLY A 24 -36.97 -18.44 14.10
C GLY A 24 -35.64 -18.23 14.77
N CYS A 25 -34.96 -17.13 14.42
CA CYS A 25 -34.11 -16.29 15.27
C CYS A 25 -33.22 -15.38 14.40
N TRP A 26 -33.85 -14.46 13.66
CA TRP A 26 -33.18 -13.36 12.98
C TRP A 26 -34.04 -12.11 13.10
N LEU A 27 -34.26 -11.63 14.32
CA LEU A 27 -34.87 -10.32 14.56
C LEU A 27 -34.57 -9.87 15.99
N ALA A 28 -33.34 -9.42 16.21
CA ALA A 28 -33.05 -8.40 17.21
C ALA A 28 -31.71 -7.73 16.85
N TRP A 29 -31.71 -6.40 16.83
CA TRP A 29 -30.56 -5.49 16.63
C TRP A 29 -30.14 -5.19 15.18
N VAL A 30 -31.03 -4.49 14.46
CA VAL A 30 -30.60 -3.51 13.44
C VAL A 30 -31.24 -2.16 13.78
N THR A 31 -30.65 -1.45 14.73
CA THR A 31 -30.81 0.01 14.80
C THR A 31 -29.82 0.61 13.81
N PRO A 32 -30.26 1.37 12.78
CA PRO A 32 -29.33 2.00 11.85
C PRO A 32 -28.75 3.25 12.53
N LEU A 33 -27.71 3.09 13.35
CA LEU A 33 -26.88 4.23 13.71
C LEU A 33 -26.14 4.67 12.43
N ARG A 34 -26.49 5.87 11.97
CA ARG A 34 -25.87 6.54 10.83
C ARG A 34 -24.43 6.92 11.19
N TYR A 35 -23.48 6.02 10.92
CA TYR A 35 -22.05 6.34 10.93
C TYR A 35 -21.57 6.57 9.49
N ALA A 36 -21.67 7.82 9.06
CA ALA A 36 -20.86 8.41 8.00
C ALA A 36 -19.99 9.46 8.68
N LEU A 37 -18.72 9.60 8.27
CA LEU A 37 -17.87 10.68 8.78
C LEU A 37 -18.55 12.03 8.44
N PRO A 38 -18.73 12.94 9.41
CA PRO A 38 -19.25 14.26 9.10
C PRO A 38 -18.34 14.96 8.09
N PRO A 39 -18.90 15.80 7.19
CA PRO A 39 -18.10 16.54 6.21
C PRO A 39 -17.05 17.40 6.92
N ALA A 40 -15.84 17.40 6.36
CA ALA A 40 -14.71 18.13 6.94
C ALA A 40 -14.96 19.65 6.88
N ARG A 41 -14.74 20.35 7.99
CA ARG A 41 -14.48 21.80 7.98
C ARG A 41 -12.98 21.96 7.77
N ALA A 42 -12.58 22.63 6.69
CA ALA A 42 -11.20 22.98 6.44
C ALA A 42 -10.74 23.99 7.50
N ALA A 43 -10.05 23.53 8.55
CA ALA A 43 -9.35 24.38 9.50
C ALA A 43 -7.86 24.06 9.41
N SER A 44 -7.17 24.75 8.51
CA SER A 44 -5.72 24.66 8.38
C SER A 44 -5.05 25.33 9.59
N THR A 45 -4.62 24.56 10.58
CA THR A 45 -3.69 25.06 11.59
C THR A 45 -2.29 24.59 11.18
N ARG A 46 -1.47 25.53 10.72
CA ARG A 46 -0.07 25.27 10.32
C ARG A 46 0.76 25.06 11.58
N LEU A 47 1.15 23.82 11.86
CA LEU A 47 2.36 23.57 12.62
C LEU A 47 3.58 23.89 11.73
N PRO A 48 4.70 24.37 12.29
CA PRO A 48 5.88 24.66 11.50
C PRO A 48 6.46 23.35 10.97
N ALA A 49 6.20 23.05 9.69
CA ALA A 49 6.91 22.02 8.96
C ALA A 49 8.40 22.38 8.98
N ALA A 50 9.25 21.50 9.51
CA ALA A 50 10.68 21.57 9.27
C ALA A 50 10.86 21.39 7.75
N ARG A 51 10.97 22.49 7.02
CA ARG A 51 11.24 22.48 5.59
C ARG A 51 12.66 21.97 5.40
N TRP A 52 12.78 20.74 4.90
CA TRP A 52 14.05 20.27 4.38
C TRP A 52 14.43 21.17 3.18
N THR A 53 15.53 21.89 3.32
CA THR A 53 16.13 22.68 2.24
C THR A 53 17.25 21.86 1.62
N PRO A 54 17.19 21.54 0.32
CA PRO A 54 18.29 20.84 -0.34
C PRO A 54 19.55 21.72 -0.26
N PRO A 55 20.74 21.14 -0.05
CA PRO A 55 21.99 21.90 -0.10
C PRO A 55 22.17 22.51 -1.51
N PRO A 56 22.80 23.69 -1.62
CA PRO A 56 23.05 24.33 -2.91
C PRO A 56 23.91 23.40 -3.79
N GLY A 57 23.43 23.14 -5.02
CA GLY A 57 24.10 22.27 -5.98
C GLY A 57 25.45 22.86 -6.40
N GLY A 58 26.52 22.36 -5.80
CA GLY A 58 27.89 22.62 -6.23
C GLY A 58 28.21 21.80 -7.48
N ALA A 59 28.68 22.46 -8.53
CA ALA A 59 29.22 21.80 -9.72
C ALA A 59 30.52 21.06 -9.33
N ALA A 60 30.46 19.74 -9.23
CA ALA A 60 31.63 18.87 -9.16
C ALA A 60 31.60 17.91 -10.35
N SER A 61 32.33 18.26 -11.41
CA SER A 61 32.71 17.31 -12.44
C SER A 61 33.90 16.50 -11.94
N LEU A 62 33.79 15.16 -12.00
CA LEU A 62 34.74 14.25 -12.65
C LEU A 62 34.20 12.81 -12.48
N THR A 63 33.60 12.28 -13.56
CA THR A 63 33.18 10.88 -13.80
C THR A 63 32.73 10.07 -12.57
N ARG A 64 31.47 10.18 -12.17
CA ARG A 64 30.86 9.28 -11.18
C ARG A 64 29.62 8.61 -11.77
N VAL A 65 29.50 7.33 -11.43
CA VAL A 65 28.67 6.35 -12.15
C VAL A 65 27.47 6.01 -11.28
N PRO A 66 26.25 5.90 -11.83
CA PRO A 66 25.10 5.43 -11.08
C PRO A 66 25.35 4.01 -10.56
N VAL A 67 25.07 3.76 -9.28
CA VAL A 67 25.08 2.41 -8.70
C VAL A 67 23.75 1.76 -8.99
N VAL A 68 23.76 0.60 -9.64
CA VAL A 68 22.56 -0.17 -9.96
C VAL A 68 22.36 -1.26 -8.90
N ILE A 69 21.24 -1.23 -8.19
CA ILE A 69 20.84 -2.26 -7.22
C ILE A 69 19.74 -3.11 -7.85
N ALA A 70 20.03 -4.39 -8.11
CA ALA A 70 19.16 -5.26 -8.88
C ALA A 70 18.73 -6.50 -8.09
N ASN A 71 17.43 -6.78 -8.09
CA ASN A 71 16.88 -8.00 -7.50
C ASN A 71 16.76 -9.12 -8.55
N PRO A 72 17.47 -10.26 -8.42
CA PRO A 72 17.53 -11.29 -9.46
C PRO A 72 16.24 -12.11 -9.62
N ILE A 73 15.27 -11.98 -8.70
CA ILE A 73 14.09 -12.87 -8.63
C ILE A 73 13.22 -12.81 -9.90
N ALA A 74 13.16 -11.65 -10.58
CA ALA A 74 12.36 -11.49 -11.79
C ALA A 74 13.23 -11.58 -13.05
N ARG A 75 12.78 -12.37 -14.05
CA ARG A 75 13.41 -12.37 -15.40
C ARG A 75 13.44 -10.97 -16.04
N ALA A 76 12.52 -10.10 -15.63
CA ALA A 76 12.50 -8.71 -16.05
C ALA A 76 13.71 -7.91 -15.56
N SER A 77 14.30 -8.28 -14.42
CA SER A 77 15.48 -7.62 -13.85
C SER A 77 16.70 -7.75 -14.76
N MET A 78 16.93 -8.94 -15.33
CA MET A 78 18.03 -9.12 -16.30
C MET A 78 17.88 -8.21 -17.53
N ARG A 79 16.64 -8.01 -18.02
CA ARG A 79 16.40 -7.08 -19.13
C ARG A 79 16.62 -5.64 -18.73
N GLY A 80 16.18 -5.26 -17.53
CA GLY A 80 16.40 -3.93 -16.97
C GLY A 80 17.88 -3.60 -16.81
N VAL A 81 18.66 -4.51 -16.22
CA VAL A 81 20.11 -4.36 -16.07
C VAL A 81 20.80 -4.27 -17.43
N ARG A 82 20.50 -5.16 -18.38
CA ARG A 82 21.08 -5.09 -19.73
C ARG A 82 20.78 -3.77 -20.43
N ALA A 83 19.58 -3.22 -20.25
CA ALA A 83 19.23 -1.92 -20.80
C ALA A 83 20.06 -0.80 -20.14
N LEU A 84 20.26 -0.84 -18.82
CA LEU A 84 21.13 0.11 -18.12
C LEU A 84 22.59 0.00 -18.58
N GLU A 85 23.12 -1.21 -18.74
CA GLU A 85 24.48 -1.46 -19.23
C GLU A 85 24.69 -0.96 -20.66
N ALA A 86 23.67 -1.09 -21.53
CA ALA A 86 23.69 -0.55 -22.88
C ALA A 86 23.80 0.99 -22.91
N HIS A 87 23.30 1.65 -21.85
CA HIS A 87 23.42 3.10 -21.63
C HIS A 87 24.60 3.48 -20.72
N GLY A 88 25.54 2.56 -20.49
CA GLY A 88 26.81 2.85 -19.83
C GLY A 88 26.84 2.65 -18.31
N ALA A 89 25.79 2.11 -17.69
CA ALA A 89 25.87 1.70 -16.29
C ALA A 89 26.85 0.51 -16.12
N ARG A 90 27.76 0.59 -15.15
CA ARG A 90 28.81 -0.43 -14.95
C ARG A 90 28.83 -1.05 -13.55
N ASP A 91 28.42 -0.32 -12.52
CA ASP A 91 28.35 -0.84 -11.15
C ASP A 91 26.97 -1.46 -10.91
N VAL A 92 26.88 -2.79 -10.99
CA VAL A 92 25.65 -3.54 -10.77
C VAL A 92 25.80 -4.45 -9.55
N ARG A 93 25.03 -4.15 -8.50
CA ARG A 93 24.98 -4.88 -7.24
C ARG A 93 23.73 -5.72 -7.18
N TRP A 94 23.91 -7.04 -7.26
CA TRP A 94 22.80 -7.97 -7.15
C TRP A 94 22.46 -8.23 -5.68
N THR A 95 21.18 -8.14 -5.33
CA THR A 95 20.70 -8.53 -4.01
C THR A 95 20.69 -10.05 -3.88
N GLY A 96 20.90 -10.57 -2.68
CA GLY A 96 20.93 -12.01 -2.42
C GLY A 96 21.25 -12.24 -0.95
N GLU A 97 22.52 -12.57 -0.67
CA GLU A 97 23.04 -12.61 0.70
C GLU A 97 22.95 -11.24 1.38
N ARG A 98 23.21 -10.17 0.62
CA ARG A 98 23.02 -8.79 1.06
C ARG A 98 21.70 -8.21 0.57
N ARG A 99 21.07 -7.41 1.43
CA ARG A 99 19.80 -6.74 1.15
C ARG A 99 19.99 -5.49 0.30
N ALA A 100 18.92 -5.03 -0.33
CA ALA A 100 18.92 -3.79 -1.11
C ALA A 100 19.28 -2.57 -0.25
N THR A 101 18.85 -2.56 1.02
CA THR A 101 19.21 -1.53 2.00
C THR A 101 20.71 -1.42 2.21
N GLU A 102 21.41 -2.55 2.32
CA GLU A 102 22.86 -2.59 2.55
C GLU A 102 23.62 -2.05 1.33
N HIS A 103 23.24 -2.50 0.13
CA HIS A 103 23.84 -1.97 -1.10
C HIS A 103 23.61 -0.47 -1.29
N ALA A 104 22.45 0.04 -0.89
CA ALA A 104 22.14 1.47 -0.94
C ALA A 104 22.97 2.26 0.08
N GLN A 105 23.18 1.72 1.28
CA GLN A 105 24.03 2.34 2.31
C GLN A 105 25.48 2.43 1.83
N ASP A 106 26.01 1.35 1.26
CA ASP A 106 27.35 1.34 0.67
C ASP A 106 27.47 2.36 -0.47
N ALA A 107 26.48 2.41 -1.37
CA ALA A 107 26.48 3.38 -2.46
C ALA A 107 26.51 4.83 -1.96
N LEU A 108 25.79 5.14 -0.88
CA LEU A 108 25.86 6.46 -0.23
C LEU A 108 27.23 6.72 0.39
N ALA A 109 27.80 5.74 1.11
CA ALA A 109 29.11 5.87 1.75
C ALA A 109 30.24 6.05 0.72
N GLU A 110 30.11 5.43 -0.44
CA GLU A 110 31.02 5.56 -1.58
C GLU A 110 30.80 6.85 -2.40
N GLY A 111 29.76 7.64 -2.09
CA GLY A 111 29.48 8.91 -2.73
C GLY A 111 28.89 8.79 -4.14
N ALA A 112 27.99 7.83 -4.35
CA ALA A 112 27.28 7.65 -5.61
C ALA A 112 26.45 8.89 -6.00
N ASP A 113 26.52 9.28 -7.27
CA ASP A 113 25.75 10.42 -7.82
C ASP A 113 24.28 10.10 -8.06
N ALA A 114 23.96 8.81 -8.15
CA ALA A 114 22.61 8.30 -8.30
C ALA A 114 22.58 6.84 -7.90
N VAL A 115 21.42 6.39 -7.41
CA VAL A 115 21.15 4.96 -7.16
C VAL A 115 19.98 4.54 -8.04
N VAL A 116 20.19 3.53 -8.88
CA VAL A 116 19.17 2.98 -9.76
C VAL A 116 18.70 1.64 -9.23
N VAL A 117 17.41 1.52 -8.92
CA VAL A 117 16.83 0.25 -8.47
C VAL A 117 16.18 -0.49 -9.65
N VAL A 118 16.54 -1.77 -9.82
CA VAL A 118 15.91 -2.70 -10.76
C VAL A 118 15.17 -3.77 -9.95
N GLY A 119 13.86 -3.61 -9.79
CA GLY A 119 13.11 -4.49 -8.88
C GLY A 119 11.61 -4.24 -8.84
N GLY A 120 10.96 -4.95 -7.92
CA GLY A 120 9.55 -4.71 -7.57
C GLY A 120 9.43 -3.73 -6.40
N ASP A 121 8.19 -3.46 -6.00
CA ASP A 121 7.84 -2.45 -4.98
C ASP A 121 8.62 -2.60 -3.66
N GLY A 122 8.83 -3.82 -3.17
CA GLY A 122 9.61 -4.04 -1.95
C GLY A 122 11.10 -3.64 -2.07
N THR A 123 11.75 -3.94 -3.18
CA THR A 123 13.15 -3.52 -3.42
C THR A 123 13.25 -2.01 -3.61
N ILE A 124 12.26 -1.42 -4.29
CA ILE A 124 12.16 0.04 -4.48
C ILE A 124 12.00 0.72 -3.12
N ARG A 125 11.11 0.22 -2.25
CA ARG A 125 10.88 0.74 -0.90
C ARG A 125 12.12 0.63 -0.01
N ASP A 126 12.82 -0.50 -0.04
CA ASP A 126 14.06 -0.70 0.73
C ASP A 126 15.14 0.31 0.34
N VAL A 127 15.32 0.58 -0.96
CA VAL A 127 16.27 1.61 -1.44
C VAL A 127 15.78 3.01 -1.09
N ALA A 128 14.49 3.28 -1.26
CA ALA A 128 13.90 4.58 -0.95
C ALA A 128 14.07 4.96 0.53
N ASP A 129 13.87 4.03 1.47
CA ASP A 129 14.05 4.33 2.89
C ASP A 129 15.48 4.78 3.23
N VAL A 130 16.49 4.19 2.58
CA VAL A 130 17.90 4.55 2.76
C VAL A 130 18.24 5.90 2.14
N LEU A 131 17.68 6.21 0.96
CA LEU A 131 17.94 7.47 0.25
C LEU A 131 17.17 8.66 0.83
N ALA A 132 16.22 8.43 1.72
CA ALA A 132 15.39 9.46 2.31
C ALA A 132 16.24 10.55 3.01
N GLY A 133 15.96 11.81 2.70
CA GLY A 133 16.67 12.98 3.24
C GLY A 133 18.05 13.23 2.61
N THR A 134 18.49 12.39 1.67
CA THR A 134 19.74 12.60 0.92
C THR A 134 19.50 13.43 -0.35
N SER A 135 20.56 13.96 -0.93
CA SER A 135 20.51 14.63 -2.24
C SER A 135 20.78 13.66 -3.41
N VAL A 136 20.89 12.35 -3.15
CA VAL A 136 21.22 11.36 -4.19
C VAL A 136 19.93 10.92 -4.91
N PRO A 137 19.80 11.21 -6.21
CA PRO A 137 18.61 10.85 -6.97
C PRO A 137 18.45 9.33 -7.12
N MET A 138 17.21 8.89 -6.99
CA MET A 138 16.77 7.52 -7.21
C MET A 138 16.20 7.34 -8.62
N GLY A 139 16.76 6.40 -9.39
CA GLY A 139 16.19 5.92 -10.65
C GLY A 139 15.46 4.59 -10.46
N VAL A 140 14.38 4.35 -11.20
CA VAL A 140 13.58 3.12 -11.06
C VAL A 140 13.41 2.42 -12.41
N VAL A 141 13.83 1.16 -12.49
CA VAL A 141 13.50 0.25 -13.59
C VAL A 141 12.55 -0.84 -13.04
N PRO A 142 11.25 -0.76 -13.37
CA PRO A 142 10.26 -1.66 -12.79
C PRO A 142 10.42 -3.09 -13.32
N ALA A 143 10.64 -4.03 -12.41
CA ALA A 143 10.82 -5.46 -12.71
C ALA A 143 9.91 -6.38 -11.87
N GLY A 144 9.04 -5.81 -11.03
CA GLY A 144 8.06 -6.55 -10.23
C GLY A 144 6.77 -6.88 -10.98
N THR A 145 5.86 -7.60 -10.30
CA THR A 145 4.54 -7.97 -10.85
C THR A 145 3.53 -6.83 -10.77
N ALA A 146 3.48 -6.13 -9.62
CA ALA A 146 2.52 -5.07 -9.38
C ALA A 146 3.06 -3.72 -9.90
N ASN A 147 4.28 -3.34 -9.51
CA ASN A 147 4.94 -2.09 -9.86
C ASN A 147 4.05 -0.88 -9.50
N LEU A 148 3.47 -0.91 -8.31
CA LEU A 148 2.54 0.11 -7.83
C LEU A 148 3.17 1.50 -7.84
N PHE A 149 4.40 1.64 -7.34
CA PHE A 149 5.08 2.94 -7.30
C PHE A 149 5.38 3.45 -8.72
N ALA A 150 5.96 2.60 -9.56
CA ALA A 150 6.27 2.94 -10.95
C ALA A 150 5.00 3.30 -11.76
N ARG A 151 3.86 2.65 -11.49
CA ARG A 151 2.57 3.02 -12.06
C ARG A 151 2.09 4.39 -11.63
N ASN A 152 2.35 4.81 -10.39
CA ASN A 152 1.95 6.13 -9.93
C ASN A 152 2.82 7.25 -10.49
N LEU A 153 4.07 6.93 -10.83
CA LEU A 153 5.01 7.85 -11.48
C LEU A 153 4.96 7.80 -13.02
N ASP A 154 4.00 7.06 -13.59
CA ASP A 154 3.84 6.88 -15.05
C ASP A 154 5.13 6.38 -15.75
N LEU A 155 5.93 5.57 -15.05
CA LEU A 155 7.16 5.00 -15.61
C LEU A 155 6.86 3.93 -16.66
N PRO A 156 7.71 3.78 -17.70
CA PRO A 156 7.55 2.73 -18.69
C PRO A 156 7.61 1.32 -18.06
N LEU A 157 6.49 0.59 -18.12
CA LEU A 157 6.41 -0.78 -17.58
C LEU A 157 6.71 -1.87 -18.61
N ARG A 158 6.66 -1.52 -19.90
CA ARG A 158 6.78 -2.46 -21.03
C ARG A 158 8.03 -2.27 -21.87
N SER A 159 8.77 -1.18 -21.66
CA SER A 159 10.04 -0.89 -22.32
C SER A 159 11.14 -0.74 -21.27
N ALA A 160 12.01 -1.75 -21.18
CA ALA A 160 13.16 -1.70 -20.27
C ALA A 160 14.15 -0.60 -20.69
N ASP A 161 14.28 -0.35 -21.99
CA ASP A 161 15.13 0.70 -22.54
C ASP A 161 14.65 2.10 -22.12
N ALA A 162 13.38 2.43 -22.33
CA ALA A 162 12.83 3.72 -21.93
C ALA A 162 12.89 3.92 -20.40
N ALA A 163 12.62 2.86 -19.62
CA ALA A 163 12.78 2.91 -18.17
C ALA A 163 14.24 3.14 -17.75
N ALA A 164 15.20 2.50 -18.42
CA ALA A 164 16.63 2.68 -18.16
C ALA A 164 17.08 4.12 -18.46
N ARG A 165 16.66 4.70 -19.60
CA ARG A 165 16.97 6.09 -19.95
C ARG A 165 16.46 7.09 -18.91
N ILE A 166 15.21 6.92 -18.45
CA ILE A 166 14.64 7.72 -17.36
C ILE A 166 15.42 7.50 -16.05
N ALA A 167 15.67 6.25 -15.67
CA ALA A 167 16.37 5.91 -14.44
C ALA A 167 17.81 6.45 -14.40
N LEU A 168 18.46 6.56 -15.56
CA LEU A 168 19.79 7.15 -15.72
C LEU A 168 19.77 8.69 -15.85
N GLY A 169 18.58 9.31 -15.89
CA GLY A 169 18.43 10.75 -15.99
C GLY A 169 18.66 11.30 -17.41
N LEU A 170 18.66 10.44 -18.43
CA LEU A 170 18.84 10.84 -19.83
C LEU A 170 17.62 11.58 -20.38
N ASP A 171 16.42 11.15 -19.99
CA ASP A 171 15.13 11.75 -20.40
C ASP A 171 14.27 12.16 -19.19
N ALA A 172 14.90 12.55 -18.08
CA ALA A 172 14.20 12.75 -16.82
C ALA A 172 14.85 13.82 -15.94
N ALA A 173 14.03 14.43 -15.09
CA ALA A 173 14.48 15.27 -13.99
C ALA A 173 14.39 14.50 -12.67
N ALA A 174 15.30 14.79 -11.74
CA ALA A 174 15.16 14.36 -10.35
C ALA A 174 14.18 15.29 -9.65
N LEU A 175 12.99 14.78 -9.32
CA LEU A 175 11.91 15.57 -8.74
C LEU A 175 11.64 15.15 -7.29
N PRO A 176 11.36 16.11 -6.39
CA PRO A 176 10.91 15.81 -5.04
C PRO A 176 9.72 14.84 -5.06
N THR A 177 9.77 13.85 -4.18
CA THR A 177 8.72 12.86 -3.97
C THR A 177 8.62 12.60 -2.48
N ASP A 178 7.39 12.60 -1.98
CA ASP A 178 7.09 12.39 -0.59
C ASP A 178 7.26 10.92 -0.21
N LEU A 179 7.68 10.66 1.02
CA LEU A 179 7.85 9.32 1.55
C LEU A 179 6.99 9.12 2.79
N GLY A 180 6.14 8.11 2.77
CA GLY A 180 5.36 7.71 3.93
C GLY A 180 6.21 6.96 4.95
N ARG A 181 5.92 7.16 6.23
CA ARG A 181 6.44 6.35 7.34
C ARG A 181 5.29 5.75 8.11
N VAL A 182 5.48 4.53 8.61
CA VAL A 182 4.50 3.84 9.45
C VAL A 182 5.17 3.05 10.57
N VAL A 183 4.67 3.20 11.78
CA VAL A 183 4.99 2.33 12.93
C VAL A 183 3.80 1.40 13.14
N LEU A 184 4.09 0.11 13.24
CA LEU A 184 3.09 -0.94 13.45
C LEU A 184 3.20 -1.44 14.89
N HIS A 185 2.08 -1.40 15.61
CA HIS A 185 1.98 -1.90 16.98
C HIS A 185 1.26 -3.25 16.97
N ALA A 186 1.99 -4.32 17.25
CA ALA A 186 1.43 -5.65 17.46
C ALA A 186 1.36 -5.95 18.97
N GLU A 187 0.57 -6.95 19.37
CA GLU A 187 0.45 -7.32 20.79
C GLU A 187 1.83 -7.60 21.42
N GLY A 188 2.23 -6.71 22.34
CA GLY A 188 3.46 -6.80 23.11
C GLY A 188 4.75 -6.42 22.37
N ARG A 189 4.68 -5.92 21.12
CA ARG A 189 5.85 -5.51 20.34
C ARG A 189 5.56 -4.31 19.44
N ASP A 190 6.35 -3.26 19.60
CA ASP A 190 6.44 -2.17 18.64
C ASP A 190 7.46 -2.55 17.57
N ALA A 191 7.07 -2.43 16.30
CA ALA A 191 8.00 -2.58 15.18
C ALA A 191 8.72 -1.26 14.91
N ALA A 192 9.93 -1.35 14.35
CA ALA A 192 10.61 -0.18 13.79
C ALA A 192 9.73 0.51 12.74
N ALA A 193 9.92 1.82 12.54
CA ALA A 193 9.24 2.53 11.48
C ALA A 193 9.61 1.93 10.11
N HIS A 194 8.61 1.73 9.27
CA HIS A 194 8.75 1.27 7.90
C HIS A 194 8.44 2.44 6.95
N ALA A 195 9.24 2.61 5.90
CA ALA A 195 8.85 3.45 4.78
C ALA A 195 7.67 2.82 4.02
N PHE A 196 6.87 3.65 3.34
CA PHE A 196 5.95 3.23 2.31
C PHE A 196 5.85 4.31 1.23
N LEU A 197 5.74 3.89 -0.02
CA LEU A 197 5.69 4.79 -1.17
C LEU A 197 4.26 4.99 -1.68
N VAL A 198 3.40 3.98 -1.53
CA VAL A 198 2.08 3.95 -2.16
C VAL A 198 0.98 3.94 -1.11
N VAL A 199 0.91 2.89 -0.29
CA VAL A 199 -0.25 2.64 0.58
C VAL A 199 0.06 1.72 1.76
N VAL A 200 -0.53 2.05 2.90
CA VAL A 200 -0.74 1.16 4.05
C VAL A 200 -2.24 0.85 4.14
N GLY A 201 -2.62 -0.42 4.23
CA GLY A 201 -4.01 -0.85 4.31
C GLY A 201 -4.26 -1.73 5.52
N ILE A 202 -5.39 -1.51 6.19
CA ILE A 202 -5.86 -2.36 7.29
C ILE A 202 -7.24 -2.95 6.99
N GLY A 203 -7.40 -4.23 7.26
CA GLY A 203 -8.66 -4.96 7.07
C GLY A 203 -8.64 -5.93 5.89
N HIS A 204 -9.76 -6.03 5.19
CA HIS A 204 -9.95 -7.14 4.25
C HIS A 204 -9.08 -7.06 2.99
N ASP A 205 -8.59 -5.87 2.60
CA ASP A 205 -7.62 -5.69 1.52
C ASP A 205 -6.27 -6.33 1.88
N ALA A 206 -5.79 -6.11 3.11
CA ALA A 206 -4.56 -6.72 3.62
C ALA A 206 -4.67 -8.24 3.68
N THR A 207 -5.86 -8.75 3.99
CA THR A 207 -6.11 -10.20 3.99
C THR A 207 -6.14 -10.78 2.56
N ALA A 208 -6.53 -9.99 1.56
CA ALA A 208 -6.43 -10.38 0.15
C ALA A 208 -4.98 -10.37 -0.35
N VAL A 209 -4.19 -9.38 0.07
CA VAL A 209 -2.74 -9.31 -0.19
C VAL A 209 -1.99 -10.48 0.44
N GLU A 210 -2.33 -10.85 1.68
CA GLU A 210 -1.79 -12.03 2.37
C GLU A 210 -2.09 -13.31 1.58
N ALA A 211 -3.35 -13.51 1.19
CA ALA A 211 -3.76 -14.67 0.38
C ALA A 211 -3.03 -14.71 -0.97
N ALA A 212 -2.87 -13.56 -1.65
CA ALA A 212 -2.12 -13.46 -2.90
C ALA A 212 -0.64 -13.81 -2.73
N SER A 213 -0.02 -13.36 -1.64
CA SER A 213 1.38 -13.63 -1.31
C SER A 213 1.62 -15.13 -1.04
N LEU A 214 0.73 -15.76 -0.29
CA LEU A 214 0.76 -17.22 -0.04
C LEU A 214 0.50 -18.02 -1.32
N ALA A 215 -0.47 -17.60 -2.14
CA ALA A 215 -0.78 -18.26 -3.41
C ALA A 215 0.36 -18.15 -4.42
N ARG A 216 1.06 -17.01 -4.47
CA ARG A 216 2.26 -16.81 -5.29
C ARG A 216 3.39 -17.73 -4.87
N LYS A 217 3.65 -17.84 -3.57
CA LYS A 217 4.61 -18.82 -3.02
C LYS A 217 4.24 -20.26 -3.42
N ARG A 218 2.94 -20.54 -3.63
CA ARG A 218 2.40 -21.86 -3.96
C ARG A 218 2.01 -22.06 -5.44
N ARG A 219 2.28 -21.10 -6.33
CA ARG A 219 1.93 -21.13 -7.77
C ARG A 219 0.48 -21.49 -8.09
N LEU A 220 -0.49 -21.05 -7.27
CA LEU A 220 -1.90 -21.36 -7.49
C LEU A 220 -2.51 -20.53 -8.66
N GLY A 221 -3.42 -21.14 -9.42
CA GLY A 221 -4.04 -20.53 -10.61
C GLY A 221 -4.99 -19.36 -10.32
N TRP A 222 -5.03 -18.39 -11.24
CA TRP A 222 -5.72 -17.10 -11.12
C TRP A 222 -7.25 -17.17 -10.86
N GLY A 223 -7.93 -18.26 -11.26
CA GLY A 223 -9.37 -18.43 -11.04
C GLY A 223 -9.77 -18.63 -9.56
N ALA A 224 -8.94 -19.30 -8.77
CA ALA A 224 -9.16 -19.45 -7.32
C ALA A 224 -8.97 -18.12 -6.56
N TYR A 225 -8.13 -17.22 -7.10
CA TYR A 225 -7.89 -15.88 -6.58
C TYR A 225 -9.11 -14.95 -6.77
N VAL A 226 -9.77 -14.98 -7.92
CA VAL A 226 -10.97 -14.17 -8.17
C VAL A 226 -12.15 -14.65 -7.30
N LEU A 227 -12.37 -15.97 -7.20
CA LEU A 227 -13.49 -16.52 -6.42
C LEU A 227 -13.33 -16.27 -4.90
N SER A 228 -12.11 -16.35 -4.37
CA SER A 228 -11.81 -16.02 -2.97
C SER A 228 -11.96 -14.53 -2.67
N GLY A 229 -11.58 -13.66 -3.62
CA GLY A 229 -11.81 -12.22 -3.53
C GLY A 229 -13.30 -11.85 -3.47
N VAL A 230 -14.13 -12.45 -4.32
CA VAL A 230 -15.57 -12.17 -4.39
C VAL A 230 -16.32 -12.58 -3.12
N ARG A 231 -15.97 -13.73 -2.50
CA ARG A 231 -16.60 -14.17 -1.23
C ARG A 231 -16.30 -13.23 -0.06
N ARG A 232 -15.23 -12.44 -0.13
CA ARG A 232 -14.83 -11.47 0.91
C ARG A 232 -15.61 -10.16 0.88
N PHE A 233 -16.36 -9.89 -0.19
CA PHE A 233 -17.24 -8.73 -0.26
C PHE A 233 -18.40 -8.76 0.75
N ALA A 234 -18.72 -9.94 1.28
CA ALA A 234 -19.70 -10.13 2.35
C ALA A 234 -19.09 -10.11 3.76
N ALA A 235 -17.78 -9.86 3.90
CA ALA A 235 -17.12 -9.87 5.20
C ALA A 235 -17.55 -8.67 6.07
N PRO A 236 -17.60 -8.83 7.41
CA PRO A 236 -18.08 -7.80 8.32
C PRO A 236 -17.14 -6.58 8.34
N LEU A 237 -17.70 -5.40 8.62
CA LEU A 237 -16.91 -4.18 8.80
C LEU A 237 -16.11 -4.26 10.10
N HIS A 238 -14.90 -3.71 10.09
CA HIS A 238 -14.06 -3.53 11.26
C HIS A 238 -14.38 -2.20 11.94
N ALA A 239 -14.46 -2.21 13.27
CA ALA A 239 -14.47 -0.98 14.06
C ALA A 239 -13.05 -0.41 14.12
N VAL A 240 -12.88 0.82 13.66
CA VAL A 240 -11.59 1.52 13.62
C VAL A 240 -11.76 2.86 14.30
N ARG A 241 -10.86 3.18 15.24
CA ARG A 241 -10.70 4.54 15.75
C ARG A 241 -9.55 5.19 15.00
N ALA A 242 -9.82 6.32 14.35
CA ALA A 242 -8.84 7.08 13.61
C ALA A 242 -8.65 8.45 14.27
N ARG A 243 -7.44 8.97 14.27
CA ARG A 243 -7.12 10.34 14.61
C ARG A 243 -6.23 10.89 13.51
N LEU A 244 -6.63 11.99 12.90
CA LEU A 244 -5.88 12.66 11.84
C LEU A 244 -5.37 13.98 12.38
N ASP A 245 -4.06 14.18 12.33
CA ASP A 245 -3.37 15.32 12.94
C ASP A 245 -3.85 15.56 14.39
N ASP A 246 -4.16 16.81 14.72
CA ASP A 246 -4.66 17.22 16.03
C ASP A 246 -6.19 17.13 16.14
N GLU A 247 -6.89 16.60 15.14
CA GLU A 247 -8.35 16.45 15.22
C GLU A 247 -8.76 15.48 16.34
N PRO A 248 -9.98 15.63 16.90
CA PRO A 248 -10.52 14.65 17.84
C PRO A 248 -10.61 13.24 17.21
N PRO A 249 -10.37 12.17 18.00
CA PRO A 249 -10.52 10.81 17.50
C PRO A 249 -11.93 10.53 16.97
N MET A 250 -12.00 10.03 15.74
CA MET A 250 -13.24 9.59 15.10
C MET A 250 -13.37 8.07 15.14
N ARG A 251 -14.58 7.58 15.34
CA ARG A 251 -14.91 6.15 15.21
C ARG A 251 -15.55 5.91 13.85
N THR A 252 -15.10 4.87 13.15
CA THR A 252 -15.66 4.45 11.87
C THR A 252 -15.82 2.93 11.83
N GLN A 253 -16.74 2.47 11.00
CA GLN A 253 -16.84 1.06 10.64
C GLN A 253 -16.50 0.91 9.17
N ALA A 254 -15.41 0.22 8.87
CA ALA A 254 -14.87 0.14 7.53
C ALA A 254 -14.49 -1.30 7.17
N TRP A 255 -14.70 -1.66 5.91
CA TRP A 255 -14.24 -2.93 5.35
C TRP A 255 -12.72 -2.90 5.16
N THR A 256 -12.19 -1.76 4.69
CA THR A 256 -10.77 -1.44 4.78
C THR A 256 -10.59 0.05 5.05
N VAL A 257 -9.49 0.39 5.71
CA VAL A 257 -8.98 1.76 5.80
C VAL A 257 -7.62 1.80 5.12
N LEU A 258 -7.45 2.73 4.19
CA LEU A 258 -6.23 2.95 3.42
C LEU A 258 -5.62 4.28 3.82
N VAL A 259 -4.34 4.26 4.17
CA VAL A 259 -3.49 5.44 4.31
C VAL A 259 -2.57 5.44 3.10
N HIS A 260 -2.65 6.44 2.23
CA HIS A 260 -1.93 6.42 0.96
C HIS A 260 -1.27 7.76 0.63
N ASN A 261 -0.13 7.66 -0.07
CA ASN A 261 0.65 8.80 -0.58
C ASN A 261 0.39 9.04 -2.07
N THR A 262 -0.19 8.07 -2.78
CA THR A 262 -0.36 8.14 -4.23
C THR A 262 -1.78 7.80 -4.67
N ALA A 263 -2.16 8.18 -5.88
CA ALA A 263 -3.54 8.05 -6.36
C ALA A 263 -3.94 6.60 -6.66
N ARG A 264 -3.05 5.83 -7.29
CA ARG A 264 -3.34 4.50 -7.84
C ARG A 264 -2.90 3.43 -6.86
N ILE A 265 -3.83 2.54 -6.50
CA ILE A 265 -3.52 1.35 -5.71
C ILE A 265 -3.59 0.10 -6.60
N THR A 266 -3.56 -1.08 -5.98
CA THR A 266 -3.67 -2.37 -6.68
C THR A 266 -4.86 -2.39 -7.67
N LEU A 267 -4.69 -3.06 -8.81
CA LEU A 267 -5.61 -3.07 -9.97
C LEU A 267 -5.70 -1.74 -10.76
N GLY A 268 -4.88 -0.75 -10.45
CA GLY A 268 -4.85 0.52 -11.19
C GLY A 268 -6.03 1.45 -10.87
N LEU A 269 -6.82 1.12 -9.85
CA LEU A 269 -7.93 1.93 -9.38
C LEU A 269 -7.39 3.18 -8.66
N ARG A 270 -8.01 4.32 -8.93
CA ARG A 270 -7.73 5.57 -8.21
C ARG A 270 -8.61 5.64 -6.97
N VAL A 271 -8.02 5.61 -5.78
CA VAL A 271 -8.82 5.75 -4.54
C VAL A 271 -9.40 7.15 -4.47
N VAL A 272 -8.56 8.14 -4.74
CA VAL A 272 -8.93 9.56 -4.78
C VAL A 272 -8.28 10.16 -6.03
N PRO A 273 -9.07 10.57 -7.04
CA PRO A 273 -8.54 11.27 -8.20
C PRO A 273 -7.80 12.55 -7.79
N GLY A 274 -6.63 12.80 -8.38
CA GLY A 274 -5.85 14.01 -8.14
C GLY A 274 -4.85 13.98 -6.98
N THR A 275 -4.74 12.86 -6.24
CA THR A 275 -3.64 12.65 -5.27
C THR A 275 -2.30 12.71 -5.99
N ARG A 276 -1.35 13.46 -5.43
CA ARG A 276 -0.01 13.62 -6.01
C ARG A 276 1.02 13.02 -5.06
N PRO A 277 2.12 12.47 -5.58
CA PRO A 277 3.21 11.93 -4.75
C PRO A 277 4.15 13.01 -4.19
N ASP A 278 3.77 14.29 -4.29
CA ASP A 278 4.63 15.45 -3.99
C ASP A 278 3.84 16.65 -3.41
N ASP A 279 2.67 16.39 -2.82
CA ASP A 279 1.80 17.42 -2.23
C ASP A 279 1.97 17.58 -0.71
N GLY A 280 2.80 16.74 -0.09
CA GLY A 280 3.09 16.74 1.34
C GLY A 280 1.94 16.24 2.21
N LEU A 281 0.95 15.53 1.63
CA LEU A 281 -0.23 15.06 2.34
C LEU A 281 -0.33 13.54 2.40
N LEU A 282 -0.75 13.03 3.56
CA LEU A 282 -1.33 11.70 3.69
C LEU A 282 -2.81 11.72 3.36
N HIS A 283 -3.25 10.74 2.58
CA HIS A 283 -4.65 10.53 2.25
C HIS A 283 -5.21 9.35 3.06
N LEU A 284 -6.27 9.59 3.82
CA LEU A 284 -6.99 8.59 4.59
C LEU A 284 -8.32 8.28 3.89
N ALA A 285 -8.47 7.05 3.40
CA ALA A 285 -9.67 6.58 2.74
C ALA A 285 -10.30 5.40 3.50
N ALA A 286 -11.54 5.53 3.94
CA ALA A 286 -12.28 4.44 4.56
C ALA A 286 -13.36 3.91 3.60
N VAL A 287 -13.27 2.63 3.28
CA VAL A 287 -14.15 1.92 2.34
C VAL A 287 -15.15 1.10 3.14
N SER A 288 -16.44 1.43 3.01
CA SER A 288 -17.52 0.92 3.87
C SER A 288 -18.74 0.42 3.08
N PRO A 289 -18.58 -0.53 2.14
CA PRO A 289 -19.69 -1.10 1.40
C PRO A 289 -20.61 -1.90 2.35
N ARG A 290 -21.92 -1.73 2.20
CA ARG A 290 -22.96 -2.43 2.99
C ARG A 290 -23.71 -3.49 2.17
N ARG A 291 -23.58 -3.43 0.84
CA ARG A 291 -24.27 -4.31 -0.12
C ARG A 291 -23.33 -4.62 -1.27
N ILE A 292 -23.52 -5.75 -1.94
CA ILE A 292 -22.63 -6.16 -3.03
C ILE A 292 -22.61 -5.16 -4.19
N LEU A 293 -23.75 -4.53 -4.47
CA LEU A 293 -23.88 -3.46 -5.48
C LEU A 293 -23.03 -2.21 -5.17
N HIS A 294 -22.64 -1.99 -3.91
CA HIS A 294 -21.78 -0.86 -3.55
C HIS A 294 -20.37 -1.02 -4.13
N TRP A 295 -19.92 -2.25 -4.39
CA TRP A 295 -18.64 -2.51 -5.05
C TRP A 295 -18.63 -2.01 -6.49
N GLY A 296 -19.76 -2.08 -7.19
CA GLY A 296 -19.91 -1.47 -8.52
C GLY A 296 -19.70 0.05 -8.49
N ARG A 297 -20.24 0.73 -7.46
CA ARG A 297 -20.05 2.18 -7.26
C ARG A 297 -18.60 2.54 -6.94
N ILE A 298 -17.93 1.75 -6.11
CA ILE A 298 -16.51 1.93 -5.79
C ILE A 298 -15.65 1.74 -7.05
N ALA A 299 -15.90 0.70 -7.84
CA ALA A 299 -15.18 0.45 -9.09
C ALA A 299 -15.40 1.58 -10.11
N ALA A 300 -16.66 2.02 -10.31
CA ALA A 300 -16.98 3.15 -11.17
C ALA A 300 -16.25 4.43 -10.73
N SER A 301 -16.16 4.67 -9.41
CA SER A 301 -15.43 5.81 -8.88
C SER A 301 -13.92 5.71 -9.09
N GLY A 302 -13.34 4.53 -8.93
CA GLY A 302 -11.93 4.28 -9.21
C GLY A 302 -11.53 4.45 -10.67
N MET A 303 -12.50 4.34 -11.59
CA MET A 303 -12.36 4.65 -13.01
C MET A 303 -12.68 6.11 -13.36
N GLY A 304 -13.08 6.93 -12.39
CA GLY A 304 -13.48 8.33 -12.61
C GLY A 304 -14.88 8.50 -13.19
N LEU A 305 -15.70 7.44 -13.25
CA LEU A 305 -17.04 7.47 -13.86
C LEU A 305 -18.15 7.92 -12.90
N ALA A 306 -17.91 7.88 -11.58
CA ALA A 306 -18.91 8.23 -10.57
C ALA A 306 -18.28 8.69 -9.25
N ARG A 307 -19.09 9.28 -8.36
CA ARG A 307 -18.71 9.51 -6.96
C ARG A 307 -19.14 8.33 -6.08
N ALA A 308 -18.25 7.85 -5.22
CA ALA A 308 -18.51 6.79 -4.25
C ALA A 308 -19.08 7.32 -2.90
N GLU A 309 -19.93 8.35 -2.94
CA GLU A 309 -20.52 8.95 -1.74
C GLU A 309 -21.27 7.91 -0.88
N GLY A 310 -21.01 7.93 0.43
CA GLY A 310 -21.63 7.04 1.41
C GLY A 310 -21.04 5.62 1.46
N VAL A 311 -20.10 5.28 0.57
CA VAL A 311 -19.38 3.99 0.58
C VAL A 311 -17.87 4.14 0.60
N LEU A 312 -17.37 5.31 0.20
CA LEU A 312 -16.00 5.76 0.35
C LEU A 312 -16.04 7.10 1.07
N SER A 313 -15.22 7.25 2.11
CA SER A 313 -14.94 8.54 2.73
C SER A 313 -13.45 8.83 2.63
N HIS A 314 -13.10 10.09 2.44
CA HIS A 314 -11.72 10.53 2.22
C HIS A 314 -11.43 11.78 3.05
N ARG A 315 -10.23 11.82 3.64
CA ARG A 315 -9.65 12.97 4.35
C ARG A 315 -8.15 13.07 4.03
N THR A 316 -7.59 14.25 4.26
CA THR A 316 -6.14 14.52 4.08
C THR A 316 -5.57 15.13 5.34
N GLY A 317 -4.35 14.76 5.69
CA GLY A 317 -3.60 15.32 6.83
C GLY A 317 -2.11 15.00 6.69
N HIS A 318 -1.35 15.12 7.77
CA HIS A 318 0.10 14.87 7.76
C HIS A 318 0.48 13.65 8.60
N ARG A 319 -0.33 13.34 9.62
CA ARG A 319 -0.14 12.21 10.53
C ARG A 319 -1.48 11.57 10.85
N VAL A 320 -1.52 10.25 10.88
CA VAL A 320 -2.71 9.49 11.25
C VAL A 320 -2.36 8.40 12.25
N ARG A 321 -3.18 8.27 13.28
CA ARG A 321 -3.16 7.13 14.20
C ARG A 321 -4.43 6.32 14.01
N LEU A 322 -4.28 5.02 13.76
CA LEU A 322 -5.40 4.09 13.65
C LEU A 322 -5.30 3.05 14.76
N GLU A 323 -6.41 2.75 15.41
CA GLU A 323 -6.54 1.74 16.45
C GLU A 323 -7.67 0.78 16.07
N ALA A 324 -7.40 -0.52 16.08
CA ALA A 324 -8.34 -1.56 15.71
C ALA A 324 -7.92 -2.90 16.33
N ASP A 325 -8.88 -3.74 16.68
CA ASP A 325 -8.61 -5.02 17.35
C ASP A 325 -8.05 -6.07 16.36
N ARG A 326 -6.76 -6.44 16.55
CA ARG A 326 -6.04 -7.51 15.84
C ARG A 326 -6.31 -7.55 14.34
N ILE A 327 -6.28 -6.38 13.70
CA ILE A 327 -6.62 -6.22 12.29
C ILE A 327 -5.42 -6.56 11.39
N PRO A 328 -5.61 -7.28 10.27
CA PRO A 328 -4.53 -7.52 9.32
C PRO A 328 -4.06 -6.21 8.67
N VAL A 329 -2.76 -6.11 8.41
CA VAL A 329 -2.12 -4.93 7.80
C VAL A 329 -1.23 -5.30 6.62
N GLN A 330 -1.22 -4.43 5.61
CA GLN A 330 -0.29 -4.49 4.48
C GLN A 330 0.39 -3.14 4.25
N VAL A 331 1.63 -3.18 3.78
CA VAL A 331 2.42 -2.02 3.38
C VAL A 331 2.94 -2.25 1.97
N ASP A 332 2.55 -1.39 1.02
CA ASP A 332 2.89 -1.46 -0.41
C ASP A 332 2.69 -2.85 -1.05
N GLY A 333 1.70 -3.60 -0.57
CA GLY A 333 1.39 -4.95 -1.05
C GLY A 333 2.18 -6.07 -0.36
N ASP A 334 2.90 -5.78 0.72
CA ASP A 334 3.48 -6.78 1.62
C ASP A 334 2.61 -6.94 2.86
N ALA A 335 2.16 -8.16 3.16
CA ALA A 335 1.39 -8.45 4.37
C ALA A 335 2.32 -8.58 5.59
N LEU A 336 2.10 -7.76 6.62
CA LEU A 336 2.94 -7.68 7.82
C LEU A 336 2.26 -8.22 9.08
N GLY A 337 1.28 -9.12 8.90
CA GLY A 337 0.56 -9.76 9.99
C GLY A 337 -0.60 -8.91 10.50
N ARG A 338 -0.77 -8.85 11.83
CA ARG A 338 -1.89 -8.19 12.50
C ARG A 338 -1.40 -7.19 13.53
N ILE A 339 -2.14 -6.09 13.67
CA ILE A 339 -1.82 -4.98 14.57
C ILE A 339 -3.00 -4.63 15.47
N VAL A 340 -2.70 -3.95 16.57
CA VAL A 340 -3.69 -3.30 17.44
C VAL A 340 -3.74 -1.78 17.20
N ALA A 341 -2.65 -1.21 16.72
CA ALA A 341 -2.58 0.17 16.29
C ALA A 341 -1.51 0.36 15.21
N LEU A 342 -1.64 1.45 14.45
CA LEU A 342 -0.56 2.00 13.65
C LEU A 342 -0.53 3.51 13.79
N GLU A 343 0.65 4.05 13.52
CA GLU A 343 0.86 5.47 13.35
C GLU A 343 1.60 5.71 12.04
N ALA A 344 1.06 6.55 11.17
CA ALA A 344 1.66 6.88 9.90
C ALA A 344 1.78 8.39 9.71
N TRP A 345 2.84 8.84 9.05
CA TRP A 345 3.05 10.23 8.67
C TRP A 345 3.72 10.32 7.30
N ILE A 346 3.78 11.52 6.74
CA ILE A 346 4.48 11.81 5.48
C ILE A 346 5.70 12.67 5.76
N ASP A 347 6.82 12.33 5.11
CA ASP A 347 8.02 13.16 5.02
C ASP A 347 8.02 13.86 3.64
N PRO A 348 7.63 15.15 3.56
CA PRO A 348 7.46 15.83 2.27
C PRO A 348 8.78 16.01 1.54
N GLY A 349 8.81 15.67 0.24
CA GLY A 349 9.98 15.83 -0.62
C GLY A 349 11.22 15.06 -0.17
N ALA A 350 11.07 14.04 0.68
CA ALA A 350 12.18 13.30 1.28
C ALA A 350 13.02 12.53 0.25
N LEU A 351 12.51 12.32 -0.97
CA LEU A 351 13.22 11.64 -2.05
C LEU A 351 13.37 12.54 -3.26
N LEU A 352 14.49 12.39 -3.97
CA LEU A 352 14.64 12.86 -5.33
C LEU A 352 14.46 11.67 -6.27
N VAL A 353 13.37 11.61 -7.03
CA VAL A 353 13.08 10.49 -7.93
C VAL A 353 13.13 10.94 -9.38
N ARG A 354 13.87 10.19 -10.21
CA ARG A 354 13.92 10.41 -11.65
C ARG A 354 12.63 9.94 -12.30
N ARG A 355 11.90 10.88 -12.88
CA ARG A 355 10.66 10.65 -13.64
C ARG A 355 10.59 11.63 -14.81
N PRO A 356 9.81 11.31 -15.88
CA PRO A 356 9.63 12.24 -16.99
C PRO A 356 9.18 13.61 -16.47
N GLY A 357 9.85 14.67 -16.93
CA GLY A 357 9.40 16.02 -16.64
C GLY A 357 8.09 16.28 -17.39
N GLY A 358 6.97 16.41 -16.68
CA GLY A 358 5.78 16.99 -17.27
C GLY A 358 5.96 18.49 -17.36
N GLU A 359 5.95 19.06 -18.56
CA GLU A 359 5.37 20.39 -18.72
C GLU A 359 3.96 20.34 -18.10
N ARG A 360 3.73 21.19 -17.10
CA ARG A 360 2.47 21.21 -16.33
C ARG A 360 1.34 21.80 -17.15
#